data_AF-A0A7S2MR65-F1
#
_entry.id   AF-A0A7S2MR65-F1
#
_cell.length_a   1.000
_cell.length_b   1.000
_cell.length_c   1.000
_cell.angle_alpha   90.00
_cell.angle_beta   90.00
_cell.angle_gamma   90.00
#
_symmetry.space_group_name_H-M   'P 1'
#
loop_
_entity.id
_entity.type
_entity.pdbx_description
1 polymer ?
#
loop_
_entity_poly.entity_id
_entity_poly.type
_entity_poly.pdbx_seq_one_letter_code
_entity_poly.pdbx_strand_id
1 'polypeptide(L)'
;QVQGEFSPSPAGSSASRVSLHPAVLVPSSVEAMAKRKHGKKNPRGTKKADKIHGMRKGKKGEAAQYITRAQAMAKLQVSLADFRKLCILKGVYPRDPKKKSQGLDKTYYHLKDIQFLSHEPLLNKFFDLKTFMKKFKRLMGRGERDLAEGLESRKPDYTLHHLVRERYPSFDDAVRDLDDGLSMLAVFQALSGDQKRGIPVAAINEATRLYQEFQLYVIRAQALRKVFASVKGYYYQAEVRGQSVTWLAPHQFAQELPPEVDFRVMLTFLEFYRAMVKFVNFRLYAELGLAYPPKRSTVRDDSSA
;
A
#
# COMPACT_ATOMS: atom_id res chain seq x y z
N GLN A 1 -14.21 -44.26 -42.96
CA GLN A 1 -12.91 -43.83 -42.39
C GLN A 1 -13.17 -43.61 -40.90
N VAL A 2 -12.88 -44.51 -39.96
CA VAL A 2 -11.62 -45.24 -39.64
C VAL A 2 -10.56 -44.34 -39.02
N GLN A 3 -10.63 -44.22 -37.68
CA GLN A 3 -9.56 -44.10 -36.66
C GLN A 3 -10.25 -43.78 -35.31
N GLY A 4 -9.91 -44.39 -34.17
CA GLY A 4 -8.93 -45.46 -33.96
C GLY A 4 -8.65 -45.74 -32.48
N GLU A 5 -9.67 -46.06 -31.67
CA GLU A 5 -9.46 -46.51 -30.29
C GLU A 5 -8.95 -47.96 -30.24
N PHE A 6 -7.83 -48.22 -29.55
CA PHE A 6 -7.57 -49.49 -28.86
C PHE A 6 -6.41 -49.35 -27.86
N SER A 7 -6.54 -49.93 -26.67
CA SER A 7 -5.46 -50.05 -25.67
C SER A 7 -5.62 -51.35 -24.88
N PRO A 8 -4.70 -52.32 -25.00
CA PRO A 8 -4.79 -53.60 -24.30
C PRO A 8 -3.85 -53.71 -23.09
N SER A 9 -4.26 -54.50 -22.10
CA SER A 9 -3.40 -55.08 -21.05
C SER A 9 -3.62 -56.59 -20.97
N PRO A 10 -2.55 -57.36 -20.74
CA PRO A 10 -2.57 -58.45 -19.74
C PRO A 10 -1.28 -58.41 -18.87
N ALA A 11 -1.23 -58.83 -17.59
CA ALA A 11 -1.38 -60.20 -17.04
C ALA A 11 -0.45 -61.24 -17.72
N GLY A 12 0.33 -62.10 -17.03
CA GLY A 12 0.65 -62.24 -15.60
C GLY A 12 1.22 -63.66 -15.28
N SER A 13 2.09 -63.81 -14.25
CA SER A 13 2.60 -65.10 -13.71
C SER A 13 3.51 -65.97 -14.62
N SER A 14 4.30 -66.97 -14.16
CA SER A 14 4.92 -67.24 -12.83
C SER A 14 5.94 -68.42 -12.88
N ALA A 15 6.91 -68.46 -11.94
CA ALA A 15 7.76 -69.61 -11.52
C ALA A 15 8.75 -70.23 -12.53
N SER A 16 10.06 -70.27 -12.23
CA SER A 16 10.78 -71.41 -11.56
C SER A 16 12.31 -71.16 -11.55
N ARG A 17 13.22 -71.83 -10.79
CA ARG A 17 13.20 -72.71 -9.59
C ARG A 17 14.68 -72.97 -9.14
N VAL A 18 14.98 -72.98 -7.83
CA VAL A 18 16.04 -73.81 -7.16
C VAL A 18 17.53 -73.43 -7.49
N SER A 19 18.57 -73.54 -6.63
CA SER A 19 18.84 -74.39 -5.44
C SER A 19 19.72 -73.75 -4.32
N LEU A 20 19.39 -74.09 -3.05
CA LEU A 20 20.24 -74.52 -1.90
C LEU A 20 21.40 -73.60 -1.39
N HIS A 21 21.45 -73.12 -0.13
CA HIS A 21 21.52 -73.75 1.24
C HIS A 21 22.94 -74.12 1.73
N PRO A 22 23.27 -74.16 3.07
CA PRO A 22 22.44 -74.13 4.30
C PRO A 22 22.32 -72.70 4.93
N ALA A 23 22.52 -72.29 6.20
CA ALA A 23 22.86 -72.89 7.53
C ALA A 23 22.29 -72.03 8.72
N VAL A 24 22.36 -72.51 9.98
CA VAL A 24 21.33 -72.26 11.04
C VAL A 24 21.84 -72.30 12.51
N LEU A 25 21.25 -71.46 13.41
CA LEU A 25 21.15 -71.44 14.92
C LEU A 25 22.37 -71.37 15.91
N VAL A 26 22.51 -70.23 16.64
CA VAL A 26 22.18 -69.97 18.09
C VAL A 26 22.55 -71.05 19.15
N PRO A 27 23.27 -70.75 20.29
CA PRO A 27 22.70 -70.01 21.45
C PRO A 27 23.64 -69.25 22.46
N SER A 28 23.00 -68.57 23.45
CA SER A 28 23.35 -68.24 24.88
C SER A 28 24.76 -68.40 25.49
N SER A 29 25.20 -67.75 26.59
CA SER A 29 24.76 -66.60 27.43
C SER A 29 25.81 -66.34 28.55
N VAL A 30 25.77 -65.15 29.21
CA VAL A 30 26.44 -64.73 30.49
C VAL A 30 27.99 -64.87 30.63
N GLU A 31 28.79 -63.84 30.96
CA GLU A 31 28.53 -62.39 31.15
C GLU A 31 29.41 -61.47 30.24
N ALA A 32 30.62 -60.94 30.54
CA ALA A 32 31.46 -60.91 31.76
C ALA A 32 32.22 -59.56 31.90
N MET A 33 32.62 -59.21 33.13
CA MET A 33 33.10 -57.88 33.51
C MET A 33 34.36 -57.37 32.76
N ALA A 34 34.23 -56.19 32.12
CA ALA A 34 35.35 -55.31 31.80
C ALA A 34 35.01 -53.84 32.17
N LYS A 35 35.97 -53.12 32.79
CA LYS A 35 35.71 -51.89 33.56
C LYS A 35 35.29 -50.68 32.70
N ARG A 36 34.05 -50.20 32.86
CA ARG A 36 33.58 -48.91 32.30
C ARG A 36 34.28 -47.70 32.95
N LYS A 37 35.20 -47.03 32.25
CA LYS A 37 35.59 -45.65 32.59
C LYS A 37 34.54 -44.66 32.09
N HIS A 38 34.12 -43.73 32.95
CA HIS A 38 33.12 -42.70 32.62
C HIS A 38 33.71 -41.59 31.73
N GLY A 39 33.66 -41.78 30.41
CA GLY A 39 33.87 -40.69 29.46
C GLY A 39 32.68 -39.72 29.49
N LYS A 40 32.85 -38.52 30.08
CA LYS A 40 31.83 -37.46 30.03
C LYS A 40 31.56 -37.07 28.56
N LYS A 41 30.40 -37.46 28.03
CA LYS A 41 29.93 -36.99 26.72
C LYS A 41 29.68 -35.48 26.82
N ASN A 42 30.51 -34.68 26.16
CA ASN A 42 30.28 -33.24 26.06
C ASN A 42 28.89 -32.98 25.44
N PRO A 43 28.10 -32.02 25.98
CA PRO A 43 26.81 -31.67 25.39
C PRO A 43 27.02 -31.16 23.96
N ARG A 44 26.08 -31.51 23.07
CA ARG A 44 26.13 -31.18 21.63
C ARG A 44 26.46 -29.69 21.43
N GLY A 45 27.52 -29.42 20.67
CA GLY A 45 28.05 -28.07 20.49
C GLY A 45 26.97 -27.10 20.01
N THR A 46 26.76 -26.01 20.75
CA THR A 46 25.91 -24.91 20.31
C THR A 46 26.47 -24.34 19.00
N LYS A 47 25.60 -24.05 18.02
CA LYS A 47 26.01 -23.58 16.68
C LYS A 47 26.78 -22.26 16.78
N LYS A 48 28.11 -22.34 16.83
CA LYS A 48 29.01 -21.22 17.12
C LYS A 48 29.25 -20.29 15.91
N ALA A 49 28.62 -20.59 14.76
CA ALA A 49 28.80 -19.88 13.49
C ALA A 49 28.10 -18.51 13.41
N ASP A 50 27.03 -18.27 14.20
CA ASP A 50 26.23 -17.03 14.12
C ASP A 50 26.79 -15.84 14.92
N LYS A 51 27.96 -16.00 15.56
CA LYS A 51 28.58 -15.01 16.45
C LYS A 51 30.01 -14.66 16.04
N ILE A 52 30.15 -13.61 15.23
CA ILE A 52 31.44 -12.91 15.05
C ILE A 52 31.56 -11.88 16.17
N HIS A 53 32.68 -11.90 16.92
CA HIS A 53 32.91 -11.03 18.09
C HIS A 53 31.73 -11.01 19.10
N GLY A 54 31.13 -12.18 19.34
CA GLY A 54 29.99 -12.35 20.26
C GLY A 54 28.63 -11.82 19.77
N MET A 55 28.61 -10.94 18.77
CA MET A 55 27.39 -10.31 18.24
C MET A 55 26.69 -11.20 17.21
N ARG A 56 25.35 -11.27 17.29
CA ARG A 56 24.53 -11.99 16.29
C ARG A 56 24.64 -11.32 14.91
N LYS A 57 24.77 -12.14 13.86
CA LYS A 57 24.71 -11.70 12.45
C LYS A 57 23.53 -10.73 12.22
N GLY A 58 23.79 -9.60 11.56
CA GLY A 58 22.79 -8.56 11.29
C GLY A 58 22.56 -7.51 12.38
N LYS A 59 23.22 -7.57 13.55
CA LYS A 59 23.08 -6.54 14.61
C LYS A 59 23.85 -5.23 14.38
N LYS A 60 24.75 -5.16 13.39
CA LYS A 60 25.56 -3.97 13.04
C LYS A 60 25.73 -3.85 11.51
N GLY A 61 26.09 -2.64 11.06
CA GLY A 61 26.31 -2.32 9.65
C GLY A 61 25.02 -2.06 8.86
N GLU A 62 25.14 -1.94 7.54
CA GLU A 62 24.04 -1.70 6.59
C GLU A 62 22.80 -2.55 6.88
N ALA A 63 22.98 -3.87 7.07
CA ALA A 63 21.90 -4.83 7.34
C ALA A 63 21.06 -4.56 8.60
N ALA A 64 21.54 -3.70 9.52
CA ALA A 64 20.80 -3.27 10.71
C ALA A 64 20.00 -1.97 10.50
N GLN A 65 20.23 -1.25 9.39
CA GLN A 65 19.52 -0.02 9.04
C GLN A 65 18.18 -0.27 8.35
N TYR A 66 17.88 -1.52 8.00
CA TYR A 66 16.69 -1.93 7.26
C TYR A 66 15.87 -2.97 8.02
N ILE A 67 14.55 -2.92 7.82
CA ILE A 67 13.55 -3.78 8.45
C ILE A 67 12.59 -4.31 7.37
N THR A 68 12.20 -5.58 7.42
CA THR A 68 11.26 -6.14 6.44
C THR A 68 9.84 -5.61 6.68
N ARG A 69 9.00 -5.57 5.63
CA ARG A 69 7.59 -5.17 5.72
C ARG A 69 6.83 -5.88 6.85
N ALA A 70 7.04 -7.19 7.03
CA ALA A 70 6.41 -7.96 8.11
C ALA A 70 6.83 -7.47 9.51
N GLN A 71 8.12 -7.23 9.72
CA GLN A 71 8.64 -6.70 10.98
C GLN A 71 8.22 -5.25 11.24
N ALA A 72 8.08 -4.43 10.18
CA ALA A 72 7.61 -3.05 10.28
C ALA A 72 6.13 -2.99 10.71
N MET A 73 5.25 -3.78 10.08
CA MET A 73 3.84 -3.91 10.49
C MET A 73 3.71 -4.42 11.93
N ALA A 74 4.51 -5.42 12.31
CA ALA A 74 4.51 -5.95 13.67
C ALA A 74 4.97 -4.93 14.72
N LYS A 75 5.97 -4.09 14.40
CA LYS A 75 6.44 -3.00 15.28
C LYS A 75 5.38 -1.90 15.46
N LEU A 76 4.65 -1.56 14.39
CA LEU A 76 3.63 -0.50 14.39
C LEU A 76 2.20 -0.99 14.74
N GLN A 77 2.00 -2.30 14.93
CA GLN A 77 0.72 -2.94 15.31
C GLN A 77 -0.49 -2.68 14.36
N VAL A 78 -0.19 -2.31 13.11
CA VAL A 78 -1.15 -1.97 12.03
C VAL A 78 -1.42 -3.16 11.09
N SER A 79 -2.54 -3.12 10.37
CA SER A 79 -2.77 -4.07 9.26
C SER A 79 -1.95 -3.69 8.02
N LEU A 80 -1.88 -4.58 7.02
CA LEU A 80 -1.24 -4.28 5.74
C LEU A 80 -1.91 -3.11 5.00
N ALA A 81 -3.22 -2.93 5.16
CA ALA A 81 -3.94 -1.81 4.56
C ALA A 81 -3.57 -0.48 5.23
N ASP A 82 -3.65 -0.42 6.57
CA ASP A 82 -3.32 0.79 7.33
C ASP A 82 -1.82 1.14 7.18
N PHE A 83 -0.94 0.13 7.12
CA PHE A 83 0.49 0.32 6.87
C PHE A 83 0.77 0.89 5.48
N ARG A 84 0.16 0.33 4.42
CA ARG A 84 0.25 0.91 3.06
C ARG A 84 -0.25 2.35 3.06
N LYS A 85 -1.39 2.61 3.70
CA LYS A 85 -1.98 3.95 3.80
C LYS A 85 -1.05 4.94 4.48
N LEU A 86 -0.52 4.59 5.65
CA LEU A 86 0.42 5.42 6.41
C LEU A 86 1.69 5.71 5.60
N CYS A 87 2.25 4.70 4.92
CA CYS A 87 3.43 4.88 4.06
C CYS A 87 3.19 5.84 2.89
N ILE A 88 2.03 5.78 2.21
CA ILE A 88 1.66 6.70 1.12
C ILE A 88 1.52 8.14 1.66
N LEU A 89 0.75 8.30 2.74
CA LEU A 89 0.49 9.61 3.35
C LEU A 89 1.78 10.29 3.86
N LYS A 90 2.76 9.52 4.36
CA LYS A 90 4.08 10.03 4.81
C LYS A 90 5.20 9.99 3.78
N GLY A 91 5.01 9.45 2.58
CA GLY A 91 6.10 9.31 1.59
C GLY A 91 7.19 8.31 2.02
N VAL A 92 6.84 7.26 2.75
CA VAL A 92 7.78 6.21 3.19
C VAL A 92 7.82 5.08 2.16
N TYR A 93 8.77 5.18 1.25
CA TYR A 93 8.95 4.23 0.14
C TYR A 93 9.75 2.99 0.56
N PRO A 94 9.49 1.82 -0.06
CA PRO A 94 10.35 0.65 0.09
C PRO A 94 11.75 0.92 -0.46
N ARG A 95 12.74 0.20 0.07
CA ARG A 95 14.16 0.33 -0.29
C ARG A 95 14.74 -1.03 -0.66
N ASP A 96 15.71 -1.04 -1.58
CA ASP A 96 16.45 -2.25 -1.95
C ASP A 96 17.89 -2.20 -1.40
N PRO A 97 18.15 -2.77 -0.21
CA PRO A 97 19.48 -2.72 0.40
C PRO A 97 20.43 -3.72 -0.27
N LYS A 98 21.72 -3.37 -0.38
CA LYS A 98 22.74 -4.26 -0.97
C LYS A 98 22.93 -5.53 -0.13
N LYS A 99 22.68 -5.46 1.18
CA LYS A 99 22.81 -6.58 2.14
C LYS A 99 21.47 -7.01 2.73
N LYS A 100 20.66 -7.71 1.92
CA LYS A 100 19.35 -8.29 2.29
C LYS A 100 19.50 -9.44 3.29
N SER A 101 19.35 -9.14 4.59
CA SER A 101 19.65 -10.06 5.69
C SER A 101 18.58 -11.12 6.00
N GLN A 102 17.40 -11.03 5.38
CA GLN A 102 16.23 -11.88 5.68
C GLN A 102 15.66 -12.63 4.45
N GLY A 103 16.24 -12.44 3.26
CA GLY A 103 15.73 -12.97 1.98
C GLY A 103 15.75 -11.91 0.88
N LEU A 104 15.91 -12.35 -0.38
CA LEU A 104 15.95 -11.46 -1.55
C LEU A 104 14.55 -11.00 -1.99
N ASP A 105 13.55 -11.83 -1.69
CA ASP A 105 12.11 -11.76 -1.96
C ASP A 105 11.37 -10.67 -1.18
N LYS A 106 11.98 -10.14 -0.11
CA LYS A 106 11.29 -9.31 0.89
C LYS A 106 11.43 -7.83 0.58
N THR A 107 10.31 -7.12 0.68
CA THR A 107 10.30 -5.65 0.73
C THR A 107 10.94 -5.18 2.03
N TYR A 108 11.97 -4.31 1.94
CA TYR A 108 12.61 -3.66 3.08
C TYR A 108 12.22 -2.18 3.15
N TYR A 109 12.30 -1.61 4.35
CA TYR A 109 12.15 -0.18 4.65
C TYR A 109 13.31 0.25 5.57
N HIS A 110 13.64 1.54 5.63
CA HIS A 110 14.62 2.01 6.62
C HIS A 110 14.03 1.97 8.03
N LEU A 111 14.86 1.58 9.00
CA LEU A 111 14.47 1.53 10.41
C LEU A 111 14.17 2.92 10.98
N LYS A 112 14.81 3.99 10.45
CA LYS A 112 14.54 5.39 10.78
C LYS A 112 13.12 5.78 10.38
N ASP A 113 12.73 5.54 9.12
CA ASP A 113 11.41 5.86 8.58
C ASP A 113 10.31 5.15 9.39
N ILE A 114 10.49 3.87 9.70
CA ILE A 114 9.54 3.11 10.54
C ILE A 114 9.53 3.58 12.01
N GLN A 115 10.61 4.21 12.51
CA GLN A 115 10.58 4.89 13.82
C GLN A 115 9.84 6.23 13.73
N PHE A 116 10.00 7.00 12.65
CA PHE A 116 9.27 8.24 12.42
C PHE A 116 7.75 7.99 12.32
N LEU A 117 7.33 6.95 11.58
CA LEU A 117 5.94 6.48 11.54
C LEU A 117 5.38 6.07 12.92
N SER A 118 6.23 5.72 13.88
CA SER A 118 5.82 5.32 15.24
C SER A 118 5.44 6.50 16.14
N HIS A 119 5.72 7.74 15.71
CA HIS A 119 5.38 8.97 16.43
C HIS A 119 4.32 9.81 15.68
N GLU A 120 3.65 9.21 14.69
CA GLU A 120 2.77 9.92 13.76
C GLU A 120 1.31 9.98 14.29
N PRO A 121 0.64 11.15 14.32
CA PRO A 121 -0.69 11.29 14.91
C PRO A 121 -1.84 10.50 14.26
N LEU A 122 -1.82 10.24 12.94
CA LEU A 122 -2.84 9.41 12.28
C LEU A 122 -2.77 7.95 12.71
N LEU A 123 -1.62 7.45 13.18
CA LEU A 123 -1.52 6.10 13.75
C LEU A 123 -2.51 5.91 14.90
N ASN A 124 -2.65 6.91 15.78
CA ASN A 124 -3.66 6.91 16.84
C ASN A 124 -5.08 6.98 16.28
N LYS A 125 -5.32 7.82 15.26
CA LYS A 125 -6.62 7.91 14.57
C LYS A 125 -7.03 6.60 13.88
N PHE A 126 -6.08 5.82 13.38
CA PHE A 126 -6.36 4.49 12.83
C PHE A 126 -6.71 3.49 13.95
N PHE A 127 -6.15 3.62 15.16
CA PHE A 127 -6.58 2.84 16.32
C PHE A 127 -7.96 3.28 16.85
N ASP A 128 -8.29 4.57 16.83
CA ASP A 128 -9.62 5.10 17.13
C ASP A 128 -10.66 4.53 16.15
N LEU A 129 -10.43 4.67 14.84
CA LEU A 129 -11.28 4.12 13.78
C LEU A 129 -11.45 2.60 13.88
N LYS A 130 -10.37 1.86 14.16
CA LYS A 130 -10.39 0.40 14.36
C LYS A 130 -11.20 0.00 15.60
N THR A 131 -11.20 0.82 16.65
CA THR A 131 -11.99 0.62 17.88
C THR A 131 -13.45 1.00 17.67
N PHE A 132 -13.72 2.09 16.96
CA PHE A 132 -15.03 2.51 16.48
C PHE A 132 -15.69 1.40 15.63
N MET A 133 -14.99 0.90 14.60
CA MET A 133 -15.48 -0.17 13.72
C MET A 133 -15.81 -1.47 14.47
N LYS A 134 -15.06 -1.79 15.53
CA LYS A 134 -15.39 -2.92 16.43
C LYS A 134 -16.69 -2.67 17.21
N LYS A 135 -16.87 -1.46 17.77
CA LYS A 135 -18.09 -1.08 18.50
C LYS A 135 -19.31 -1.09 17.57
N PHE A 136 -19.22 -0.44 16.41
CA PHE A 136 -20.29 -0.39 15.40
C PHE A 136 -20.71 -1.80 14.94
N LYS A 137 -19.76 -2.66 14.56
CA LYS A 137 -20.06 -4.05 14.17
C LYS A 137 -20.70 -4.86 15.31
N ARG A 138 -20.38 -4.58 16.58
CA ARG A 138 -21.01 -5.24 17.73
C ARG A 138 -22.46 -4.80 17.94
N LEU A 139 -22.78 -3.52 17.75
CA LEU A 139 -24.15 -3.01 17.83
C LEU A 139 -25.00 -3.55 16.68
N MET A 140 -24.51 -3.42 15.44
CA MET A 140 -25.16 -3.97 14.24
C MET A 140 -25.38 -5.48 14.33
N GLY A 141 -24.40 -6.23 14.84
CA GLY A 141 -24.50 -7.69 15.05
C GLY A 141 -25.47 -8.12 16.16
N ARG A 142 -25.98 -7.19 16.96
CA ARG A 142 -27.06 -7.42 17.94
C ARG A 142 -28.43 -6.90 17.47
N GLY A 143 -28.49 -6.21 16.33
CA GLY A 143 -29.69 -5.51 15.87
C GLY A 143 -29.96 -4.17 16.54
N GLU A 144 -29.05 -3.67 17.39
CA GLU A 144 -29.13 -2.36 18.08
C GLU A 144 -28.89 -1.19 17.08
N ARG A 145 -29.81 -1.01 16.11
CA ARG A 145 -29.64 -0.08 14.97
C ARG A 145 -29.52 1.38 15.39
N ASP A 146 -30.44 1.87 16.22
CA ASP A 146 -30.51 3.28 16.61
C ASP A 146 -29.25 3.72 17.39
N LEU A 147 -28.70 2.80 18.20
CA LEU A 147 -27.43 3.00 18.89
C LEU A 147 -26.22 2.92 17.94
N ALA A 148 -26.31 2.15 16.84
CA ALA A 148 -25.28 2.11 15.81
C ALA A 148 -25.28 3.39 14.94
N GLU A 149 -26.44 3.94 14.60
CA GLU A 149 -26.58 5.22 13.90
C GLU A 149 -26.15 6.40 14.77
N GLY A 150 -26.61 6.43 16.03
CA GLY A 150 -26.13 7.38 17.04
C GLY A 150 -24.60 7.29 17.26
N LEU A 151 -24.00 6.11 17.08
CA LEU A 151 -22.55 5.94 17.08
C LEU A 151 -21.90 6.45 15.78
N GLU A 152 -22.46 6.19 14.59
CA GLU A 152 -21.93 6.63 13.29
C GLU A 152 -21.81 8.17 13.22
N SER A 153 -22.72 8.91 13.85
CA SER A 153 -22.59 10.38 14.01
C SER A 153 -21.30 10.83 14.76
N ARG A 154 -20.68 9.92 15.52
CA ARG A 154 -19.48 10.14 16.35
C ARG A 154 -18.23 9.44 15.78
N LYS A 155 -18.27 9.09 14.48
CA LYS A 155 -17.16 8.48 13.74
C LYS A 155 -15.89 9.33 13.84
N PRO A 156 -14.75 8.78 14.33
CA PRO A 156 -13.50 9.54 14.42
C PRO A 156 -12.98 9.90 13.03
N ASP A 157 -12.94 11.20 12.72
CA ASP A 157 -12.31 11.71 11.51
C ASP A 157 -10.87 12.19 11.78
N TYR A 158 -10.11 12.40 10.71
CA TYR A 158 -8.74 12.92 10.74
C TYR A 158 -8.48 13.84 9.55
N THR A 159 -7.56 14.79 9.71
CA THR A 159 -7.15 15.69 8.62
C THR A 159 -5.71 15.40 8.20
N LEU A 160 -5.37 15.79 6.97
CA LEU A 160 -4.01 15.64 6.41
C LEU A 160 -3.23 16.97 6.39
N HIS A 161 -3.76 18.03 7.00
CA HIS A 161 -3.18 19.38 6.93
C HIS A 161 -1.78 19.48 7.57
N HIS A 162 -1.49 18.68 8.60
CA HIS A 162 -0.14 18.58 9.17
C HIS A 162 0.83 17.92 8.18
N LEU A 163 0.39 16.87 7.46
CA LEU A 163 1.22 16.18 6.47
C LEU A 163 1.57 17.05 5.26
N VAL A 164 0.61 17.83 4.76
CA VAL A 164 0.86 18.75 3.63
C VAL A 164 1.90 19.80 4.04
N ARG A 165 1.77 20.40 5.24
CA ARG A 165 2.74 21.39 5.76
C ARG A 165 4.12 20.81 6.10
N GLU A 166 4.18 19.55 6.51
CA GLU A 166 5.43 18.86 6.79
C GLU A 166 6.18 18.45 5.50
N ARG A 167 5.43 18.04 4.46
CA ARG A 167 6.00 17.65 3.16
C ARG A 167 6.40 18.85 2.31
N TYR A 168 5.64 19.94 2.38
CA TYR A 168 5.89 21.19 1.63
C TYR A 168 5.99 22.37 2.62
N PRO A 169 7.21 22.65 3.15
CA PRO A 169 7.40 23.74 4.11
C PRO A 169 7.19 25.13 3.50
N SER A 170 7.47 25.29 2.20
CA SER A 170 7.14 26.49 1.44
C SER A 170 5.96 26.25 0.50
N PHE A 171 5.27 27.33 0.13
CA PHE A 171 4.21 27.27 -0.88
C PHE A 171 4.77 26.84 -2.25
N ASP A 172 5.95 27.35 -2.60
CA ASP A 172 6.58 27.10 -3.89
C ASP A 172 7.02 25.63 -4.04
N ASP A 173 7.24 24.88 -2.96
CA ASP A 173 7.44 23.42 -3.01
C ASP A 173 6.15 22.66 -3.32
N ALA A 174 4.99 23.12 -2.84
CA ALA A 174 3.69 22.52 -3.14
C ALA A 174 3.24 22.79 -4.59
N VAL A 175 3.76 23.84 -5.24
CA VAL A 175 3.55 24.11 -6.67
C VAL A 175 4.42 23.19 -7.54
N ARG A 176 5.64 22.84 -7.11
CA ARG A 176 6.53 21.92 -7.84
C ARG A 176 5.97 20.50 -7.98
N ASP A 177 5.24 20.04 -6.96
CA ASP A 177 4.69 18.68 -6.89
C ASP A 177 3.21 18.61 -7.36
N LEU A 178 2.72 19.69 -7.97
CA LEU A 178 1.32 19.88 -8.32
C LEU A 178 0.87 19.05 -9.54
N ASP A 179 1.80 18.76 -10.45
CA ASP A 179 1.60 18.04 -11.72
C ASP A 179 0.94 16.66 -11.53
N ASP A 180 1.47 15.88 -10.60
CA ASP A 180 0.98 14.55 -10.21
C ASP A 180 -0.41 14.64 -9.57
N GLY A 181 -0.61 15.66 -8.72
CA GLY A 181 -1.88 15.92 -8.06
C GLY A 181 -2.99 16.27 -9.05
N LEU A 182 -2.75 17.21 -9.95
CA LEU A 182 -3.70 17.61 -10.99
C LEU A 182 -4.00 16.47 -11.97
N SER A 183 -2.98 15.71 -12.39
CA SER A 183 -3.17 14.56 -13.27
C SER A 183 -4.02 13.48 -12.60
N MET A 184 -3.83 13.23 -11.30
CA MET A 184 -4.68 12.28 -10.56
C MET A 184 -6.12 12.79 -10.38
N LEU A 185 -6.33 14.08 -10.10
CA LEU A 185 -7.67 14.66 -10.04
C LEU A 185 -8.39 14.55 -11.39
N ALA A 186 -7.70 14.85 -12.49
CA ALA A 186 -8.24 14.76 -13.86
C ALA A 186 -8.59 13.31 -14.25
N VAL A 187 -7.78 12.33 -13.83
CA VAL A 187 -8.14 10.91 -13.97
C VAL A 187 -9.42 10.59 -13.21
N PHE A 188 -9.50 10.92 -11.91
CA PHE A 188 -10.69 10.61 -11.12
C PHE A 188 -11.96 11.35 -11.57
N GLN A 189 -11.85 12.53 -12.20
CA GLN A 189 -12.98 13.19 -12.86
C GLN A 189 -13.53 12.38 -14.04
N ALA A 190 -12.69 11.65 -14.78
CA ALA A 190 -13.10 10.82 -15.91
C ALA A 190 -13.58 9.41 -15.50
N LEU A 191 -13.57 9.07 -14.19
CA LEU A 191 -14.06 7.79 -13.70
C LEU A 191 -15.50 7.89 -13.18
N SER A 192 -16.35 6.96 -13.61
CA SER A 192 -17.64 6.70 -12.97
C SER A 192 -17.44 6.06 -11.59
N GLY A 193 -18.36 6.32 -10.65
CA GLY A 193 -18.33 5.71 -9.32
C GLY A 193 -18.69 4.22 -9.36
N ASP A 194 -17.70 3.33 -9.17
CA ASP A 194 -17.91 1.87 -9.10
C ASP A 194 -17.86 1.36 -7.65
N GLN A 195 -19.03 0.92 -7.16
CA GLN A 195 -19.17 0.30 -5.84
C GLN A 195 -18.45 -1.05 -5.71
N LYS A 196 -18.31 -1.82 -6.81
CA LYS A 196 -17.58 -3.12 -6.81
C LYS A 196 -16.10 -2.92 -6.54
N ARG A 197 -15.52 -1.82 -7.03
CA ARG A 197 -14.12 -1.41 -6.78
C ARG A 197 -13.94 -0.53 -5.56
N GLY A 198 -15.05 -0.09 -4.95
CA GLY A 198 -15.05 0.75 -3.76
C GLY A 198 -14.63 2.20 -4.04
N ILE A 199 -14.93 2.71 -5.24
CA ILE A 199 -14.67 4.11 -5.63
C ILE A 199 -15.88 4.96 -5.18
N PRO A 200 -15.75 5.82 -4.16
CA PRO A 200 -16.90 6.58 -3.64
C PRO A 200 -17.15 7.83 -4.48
N VAL A 201 -18.39 8.01 -4.94
CA VAL A 201 -18.84 9.18 -5.73
C VAL A 201 -18.47 10.51 -5.06
N ALA A 202 -18.53 10.59 -3.72
CA ALA A 202 -18.13 11.79 -2.98
C ALA A 202 -16.66 12.20 -3.20
N ALA A 203 -15.73 11.26 -3.41
CA ALA A 203 -14.33 11.56 -3.69
C ALA A 203 -14.11 11.99 -5.14
N ILE A 204 -14.87 11.44 -6.09
CA ILE A 204 -14.91 11.91 -7.49
C ILE A 204 -15.44 13.35 -7.52
N ASN A 205 -16.56 13.64 -6.85
CA ASN A 205 -17.16 14.96 -6.83
C ASN A 205 -16.24 16.03 -6.20
N GLU A 206 -15.54 15.71 -5.09
CA GLU A 206 -14.53 16.63 -4.54
C GLU A 206 -13.31 16.77 -5.47
N ALA A 207 -12.90 15.71 -6.16
CA ALA A 207 -11.76 15.75 -7.09
C ALA A 207 -12.06 16.62 -8.32
N THR A 208 -13.17 16.35 -9.02
CA THR A 208 -13.68 17.15 -10.15
C THR A 208 -13.84 18.61 -9.75
N ARG A 209 -14.38 18.89 -8.56
CA ARG A 209 -14.50 20.24 -8.03
C ARG A 209 -13.14 20.93 -7.86
N LEU A 210 -12.18 20.30 -7.18
CA LEU A 210 -10.86 20.90 -6.93
C LEU A 210 -10.06 21.12 -8.24
N TYR A 211 -10.24 20.24 -9.22
CA TYR A 211 -9.67 20.40 -10.56
C TYR A 211 -10.32 21.57 -11.32
N GLN A 212 -11.64 21.67 -11.34
CA GLN A 212 -12.37 22.81 -11.93
C GLN A 212 -12.03 24.14 -11.23
N GLU A 213 -11.86 24.14 -9.90
CA GLU A 213 -11.38 25.32 -9.15
C GLU A 213 -9.96 25.73 -9.60
N PHE A 214 -9.06 24.79 -9.88
CA PHE A 214 -7.73 25.10 -10.42
C PHE A 214 -7.77 25.57 -11.89
N GLN A 215 -8.58 24.93 -12.75
CA GLN A 215 -8.77 25.38 -14.13
C GLN A 215 -9.33 26.81 -14.20
N LEU A 216 -10.27 27.15 -13.31
CA LEU A 216 -10.81 28.50 -13.19
C LEU A 216 -9.74 29.51 -12.76
N TYR A 217 -8.81 29.13 -11.86
CA TYR A 217 -7.63 29.96 -11.55
C TYR A 217 -6.75 30.16 -12.80
N VAL A 218 -6.40 29.10 -13.53
CA VAL A 218 -5.55 29.20 -14.74
C VAL A 218 -6.17 30.10 -15.80
N ILE A 219 -7.50 30.02 -15.97
CA ILE A 219 -8.26 30.92 -16.87
C ILE A 219 -8.23 32.37 -16.36
N ARG A 220 -8.48 32.61 -15.06
CA ARG A 220 -8.52 33.97 -14.49
C ARG A 220 -7.15 34.65 -14.43
N ALA A 221 -6.09 33.89 -14.20
CA ALA A 221 -4.71 34.38 -14.21
C ALA A 221 -4.09 34.46 -15.63
N GLN A 222 -4.81 33.99 -16.67
CA GLN A 222 -4.25 33.82 -18.02
C GLN A 222 -2.91 33.06 -18.01
N ALA A 223 -2.83 32.03 -17.15
CA ALA A 223 -1.58 31.34 -16.80
C ALA A 223 -1.20 30.24 -17.80
N LEU A 224 -2.09 29.83 -18.71
CA LEU A 224 -1.81 28.78 -19.69
C LEU A 224 -0.68 29.20 -20.64
N ARG A 225 0.21 28.27 -21.00
CA ARG A 225 1.37 28.52 -21.88
C ARG A 225 1.47 27.56 -23.06
N LYS A 226 1.19 26.26 -22.85
CA LYS A 226 1.20 25.26 -23.94
C LYS A 226 0.07 24.26 -23.74
N VAL A 227 -0.40 23.71 -24.86
CA VAL A 227 -1.35 22.60 -24.91
C VAL A 227 -0.86 21.61 -25.96
N PHE A 228 -0.93 20.31 -25.67
CA PHE A 228 -0.62 19.26 -26.63
C PHE A 228 -1.67 18.15 -26.54
N ALA A 229 -2.42 17.95 -27.62
CA ALA A 229 -3.39 16.87 -27.74
C ALA A 229 -2.67 15.57 -28.15
N SER A 230 -3.04 14.45 -27.52
CA SER A 230 -2.44 13.13 -27.75
C SER A 230 -3.50 12.03 -27.73
N VAL A 231 -3.10 10.81 -28.12
CA VAL A 231 -3.94 9.60 -27.99
C VAL A 231 -4.39 9.35 -26.53
N LYS A 232 -3.59 9.77 -25.54
CA LYS A 232 -3.91 9.58 -24.11
C LYS A 232 -4.88 10.62 -23.54
N GLY A 233 -5.02 11.77 -24.20
CA GLY A 233 -5.66 12.96 -23.63
C GLY A 233 -4.88 14.24 -23.95
N TYR A 234 -5.19 15.30 -23.20
CA TYR A 234 -4.64 16.64 -23.36
C TYR A 234 -3.59 16.92 -22.29
N TYR A 235 -2.37 17.24 -22.71
CA TYR A 235 -1.34 17.80 -21.85
C TYR A 235 -1.51 19.32 -21.81
N TYR A 236 -1.58 19.89 -20.61
CA TYR A 236 -1.61 21.33 -20.37
C TYR A 236 -0.35 21.75 -19.61
N GLN A 237 0.28 22.86 -20.01
CA GLN A 237 1.34 23.52 -19.27
C GLN A 237 0.90 24.94 -18.91
N ALA A 238 0.85 25.27 -17.62
CA ALA A 238 0.57 26.60 -17.10
C ALA A 238 1.73 27.13 -16.25
N GLU A 239 1.88 28.45 -16.22
CA GLU A 239 2.89 29.16 -15.43
C GLU A 239 2.28 29.68 -14.13
N VAL A 240 2.68 29.08 -13.00
CA VAL A 240 2.21 29.45 -11.66
C VAL A 240 3.41 29.96 -10.87
N ARG A 241 3.44 31.26 -10.57
CA ARG A 241 4.55 31.94 -9.86
C ARG A 241 5.93 31.68 -10.50
N GLY A 242 6.00 31.69 -11.83
CA GLY A 242 7.23 31.40 -12.59
C GLY A 242 7.62 29.91 -12.65
N GLN A 243 6.83 29.02 -12.06
CA GLN A 243 6.99 27.57 -12.22
C GLN A 243 6.10 27.04 -13.35
N SER A 244 6.62 26.10 -14.14
CA SER A 244 5.84 25.40 -15.15
C SER A 244 5.16 24.17 -14.57
N VAL A 245 3.86 24.27 -14.33
CA VAL A 245 3.00 23.17 -13.88
C VAL A 245 2.45 22.46 -15.13
N THR A 246 2.70 21.15 -15.28
CA THR A 246 2.36 20.34 -16.46
C THR A 246 1.55 19.10 -16.10
N TRP A 247 0.29 19.02 -16.52
CA TRP A 247 -0.59 17.90 -16.17
C TRP A 247 -1.29 17.28 -17.38
N LEU A 248 -1.67 16.01 -17.25
CA LEU A 248 -2.43 15.25 -18.26
C LEU A 248 -3.89 15.13 -17.83
N ALA A 249 -4.80 15.63 -18.67
CA ALA A 249 -6.22 15.30 -18.59
C ALA A 249 -6.55 14.18 -19.59
N PRO A 250 -7.08 13.02 -19.17
CA PRO A 250 -7.48 11.98 -20.11
C PRO A 250 -8.69 12.41 -20.95
N HIS A 251 -8.90 11.75 -22.08
CA HIS A 251 -10.14 11.89 -22.85
C HIS A 251 -11.34 11.38 -22.05
N GLN A 252 -12.46 12.11 -22.11
CA GLN A 252 -13.71 11.79 -21.39
C GLN A 252 -14.53 10.74 -22.14
N PHE A 253 -13.94 9.56 -22.35
CA PHE A 253 -14.63 8.39 -22.88
C PHE A 253 -15.08 7.46 -21.74
N ALA A 254 -16.03 6.57 -22.01
CA ALA A 254 -16.38 5.50 -21.08
C ALA A 254 -15.19 4.54 -20.91
N GLN A 255 -14.57 4.53 -19.72
CA GLN A 255 -13.38 3.72 -19.45
C GLN A 255 -13.76 2.39 -18.79
N GLU A 256 -13.35 1.27 -19.39
CA GLU A 256 -13.34 -0.01 -18.69
C GLU A 256 -12.22 -0.02 -17.65
N LEU A 257 -12.59 -0.21 -16.39
CA LEU A 257 -11.63 -0.20 -15.28
C LEU A 257 -10.84 -1.53 -15.27
N PRO A 258 -9.51 -1.55 -15.44
CA PRO A 258 -8.74 -2.80 -15.47
C PRO A 258 -8.78 -3.52 -14.11
N PRO A 259 -8.88 -4.86 -14.05
CA PRO A 259 -9.00 -5.60 -12.80
C PRO A 259 -7.71 -5.61 -11.96
N GLU A 260 -6.56 -5.31 -12.58
CA GLU A 260 -5.23 -5.36 -11.99
C GLU A 260 -4.92 -4.16 -11.06
N VAL A 261 -5.70 -3.08 -11.16
CA VAL A 261 -5.42 -1.81 -10.47
C VAL A 261 -6.00 -1.79 -9.06
N ASP A 262 -5.14 -1.63 -8.04
CA ASP A 262 -5.54 -1.46 -6.64
C ASP A 262 -6.05 -0.03 -6.39
N PHE A 263 -7.33 0.20 -6.69
CA PHE A 263 -7.99 1.49 -6.46
C PHE A 263 -7.94 1.96 -4.99
N ARG A 264 -7.70 1.09 -4.00
CA ARG A 264 -7.56 1.50 -2.59
C ARG A 264 -6.23 2.24 -2.34
N VAL A 265 -5.19 1.87 -3.09
CA VAL A 265 -3.92 2.62 -3.15
C VAL A 265 -4.16 3.97 -3.82
N MET A 266 -4.79 3.99 -5.00
CA MET A 266 -5.08 5.25 -5.72
C MET A 266 -5.92 6.23 -4.90
N LEU A 267 -6.98 5.75 -4.23
CA LEU A 267 -7.83 6.58 -3.36
C LEU A 267 -7.05 7.19 -2.18
N THR A 268 -5.98 6.54 -1.71
CA THR A 268 -5.11 7.10 -0.66
C THR A 268 -4.24 8.24 -1.21
N PHE A 269 -3.69 8.11 -2.42
CA PHE A 269 -3.00 9.22 -3.08
C PHE A 269 -3.97 10.38 -3.37
N LEU A 270 -5.17 10.09 -3.87
CA LEU A 270 -6.22 11.08 -4.12
C LEU A 270 -6.63 11.82 -2.83
N GLU A 271 -6.65 11.16 -1.68
CA GLU A 271 -6.93 11.78 -0.39
C GLU A 271 -5.86 12.82 0.00
N PHE A 272 -4.58 12.48 -0.20
CA PHE A 272 -3.48 13.43 0.00
C PHE A 272 -3.51 14.57 -1.02
N TYR A 273 -3.65 14.28 -2.32
CA TYR A 273 -3.64 15.29 -3.37
C TYR A 273 -4.87 16.21 -3.31
N ARG A 274 -6.05 15.74 -2.90
CA ARG A 274 -7.19 16.63 -2.60
C ARG A 274 -6.85 17.62 -1.48
N ALA A 275 -6.22 17.16 -0.39
CA ALA A 275 -5.80 18.05 0.71
C ALA A 275 -4.72 19.07 0.27
N MET A 276 -3.79 18.64 -0.58
CA MET A 276 -2.73 19.48 -1.17
C MET A 276 -3.31 20.54 -2.12
N VAL A 277 -4.08 20.13 -3.13
CA VAL A 277 -4.67 21.04 -4.14
C VAL A 277 -5.67 22.01 -3.51
N LYS A 278 -6.40 21.60 -2.45
CA LYS A 278 -7.27 22.50 -1.67
C LYS A 278 -6.49 23.60 -0.93
N PHE A 279 -5.30 23.29 -0.42
CA PHE A 279 -4.38 24.29 0.16
C PHE A 279 -3.79 25.20 -0.93
N VAL A 280 -3.41 24.63 -2.08
CA VAL A 280 -2.88 25.38 -3.22
C VAL A 280 -3.94 26.35 -3.78
N ASN A 281 -5.13 25.87 -4.13
CA ASN A 281 -6.24 26.70 -4.61
C ASN A 281 -6.60 27.81 -3.62
N PHE A 282 -6.70 27.52 -2.31
CA PHE A 282 -6.97 28.54 -1.29
C PHE A 282 -5.96 29.71 -1.35
N ARG A 283 -4.67 29.41 -1.47
CA ARG A 283 -3.63 30.44 -1.56
C ARG A 283 -3.64 31.17 -2.91
N LEU A 284 -3.79 30.45 -4.03
CA LEU A 284 -3.82 31.03 -5.37
C LEU A 284 -5.01 31.98 -5.57
N TYR A 285 -6.18 31.64 -5.02
CA TYR A 285 -7.34 32.53 -5.04
C TYR A 285 -7.13 33.78 -4.18
N ALA A 286 -6.54 33.62 -2.98
CA ALA A 286 -6.18 34.76 -2.13
C ALA A 286 -5.15 35.70 -2.79
N GLU A 287 -4.19 35.17 -3.55
CA GLU A 287 -3.21 35.97 -4.31
C GLU A 287 -3.83 36.69 -5.52
N LEU A 288 -5.00 36.25 -6.02
CA LEU A 288 -5.83 36.99 -6.99
C LEU A 288 -6.88 37.92 -6.35
N GLY A 289 -6.94 38.01 -5.00
CA GLY A 289 -7.99 38.75 -4.29
C GLY A 289 -9.39 38.12 -4.41
N LEU A 290 -9.49 36.85 -4.80
CA LEU A 290 -10.75 36.13 -4.99
C LEU A 290 -11.15 35.36 -3.72
N ALA A 291 -12.43 35.36 -3.40
CA ALA A 291 -12.98 34.55 -2.31
C ALA A 291 -12.87 33.05 -2.64
N TYR A 292 -12.30 32.27 -1.72
CA TYR A 292 -12.24 30.81 -1.80
C TYR A 292 -13.14 30.17 -0.73
N PRO A 293 -13.96 29.16 -1.08
CA PRO A 293 -14.15 28.61 -2.42
C PRO A 293 -15.00 29.50 -3.33
N PRO A 294 -14.84 29.43 -4.66
CA PRO A 294 -15.68 30.16 -5.60
C PRO A 294 -17.15 29.73 -5.50
N LYS A 295 -18.07 30.70 -5.63
CA LYS A 295 -19.51 30.44 -5.70
C LYS A 295 -19.86 29.80 -7.05
N ARG A 296 -20.46 28.60 -7.01
CA ARG A 296 -21.05 27.93 -8.18
C ARG A 296 -22.53 28.30 -8.30
N SER A 297 -23.10 28.22 -9.50
CA SER A 297 -24.52 28.49 -9.75
C SER A 297 -25.11 27.29 -10.48
N THR A 298 -25.90 26.48 -9.77
CA THR A 298 -26.48 25.21 -10.29
C THR A 298 -27.08 25.41 -11.67
N VAL A 299 -27.96 26.40 -11.85
CA VAL A 299 -28.61 26.76 -13.12
C VAL A 299 -27.64 26.88 -14.32
N ARG A 300 -26.38 27.28 -14.11
CA ARG A 300 -25.36 27.35 -15.18
C ARG A 300 -24.59 26.05 -15.33
N ASP A 301 -24.23 25.40 -14.23
CA ASP A 301 -23.59 24.08 -14.22
C ASP A 301 -24.50 23.05 -14.91
N ASP A 302 -25.80 23.04 -14.59
CA ASP A 302 -26.86 22.19 -15.18
C ASP A 302 -27.12 22.49 -16.67
N SER A 303 -26.81 23.71 -17.13
CA SER A 303 -26.95 24.10 -18.55
C SER A 303 -25.70 23.82 -19.41
N SER A 304 -24.66 23.24 -18.79
CA SER A 304 -23.33 23.02 -19.37
C SER A 304 -22.86 21.56 -19.25
N ALA A 305 -23.79 20.65 -18.93
CA ALA A 305 -23.56 19.22 -18.72
C ALA A 305 -24.28 18.37 -19.77
#